data_AF-A0A3S0HQE7-F1
#
_entry.id   AF-A0A3S0HQE7-F1
#
_cell.length_a   1.000
_cell.length_b   1.000
_cell.length_c   1.000
_cell.angle_alpha   90.00
_cell.angle_beta   90.00
_cell.angle_gamma   90.00
#
_symmetry.space_group_name_H-M   'P 1'
#
loop_
_entity.id
_entity.type
_entity.pdbx_description
1 polymer ?
#
loop_
_entity_poly.entity_id
_entity_poly.type
_entity_poly.pdbx_seq_one_letter_code
_entity_poly.pdbx_strand_id
1 'polypeptide(L)' 'AAEPKGVFSLRSPARPNPVGLHVAKLVALDIEAGRIEIDAIDLLDGTPVIDIKPYYASVDAFPEATIAGRDDK' A
#
# COMPACT_ATOMS: atom_id res chain seq x y z
N ALA A 1 13.16 9.44 -10.45
CA ALA A 1 12.79 10.75 -11.01
C ALA A 1 14.08 11.45 -11.40
N ALA A 2 14.10 12.18 -12.52
CA ALA A 2 15.31 12.90 -12.96
C ALA A 2 15.66 14.08 -12.03
N GLU A 3 14.66 14.62 -11.31
CA GLU A 3 14.81 15.69 -10.33
C GLU A 3 14.08 15.37 -9.02
N PRO A 4 14.50 15.97 -7.89
CA PRO A 4 13.80 15.85 -6.60
C PRO A 4 12.35 16.31 -6.70
N LYS A 5 11.47 15.65 -5.95
CA LYS A 5 10.05 16.01 -5.84
C LYS A 5 9.62 16.08 -4.39
N GLY A 6 8.59 16.88 -4.10
CA GLY A 6 7.99 16.93 -2.77
C GLY A 6 7.44 15.58 -2.34
N VAL A 7 7.62 15.22 -1.06
CA VAL A 7 7.31 13.88 -0.54
C VAL A 7 5.86 13.43 -0.76
N PHE A 8 4.90 14.35 -0.73
CA PHE A 8 3.47 14.06 -0.94
C PHE A 8 3.09 13.75 -2.40
N SER A 9 3.98 14.07 -3.35
CA SER A 9 3.85 13.65 -4.75
C SER A 9 4.49 12.28 -5.01
N LEU A 10 5.06 11.65 -3.98
CA LEU A 10 5.78 10.39 -4.03
C LEU A 10 5.13 9.36 -3.10
N ARG A 11 5.58 8.11 -3.21
CA ARG A 11 5.35 7.06 -2.20
C ARG A 11 6.59 6.77 -1.37
N SER A 12 7.46 7.77 -1.16
CA SER A 12 8.69 7.62 -0.38
C SER A 12 8.40 7.12 1.05
N PRO A 13 9.15 6.14 1.60
CA PRO A 13 9.02 5.75 3.01
C PRO A 13 9.53 6.85 3.94
N ALA A 14 10.45 7.70 3.49
CA ALA A 14 10.90 8.88 4.23
C ALA A 14 9.87 10.02 4.08
N ARG A 15 9.00 10.15 5.08
CA ARG A 15 7.91 11.16 5.17
C ARG A 15 7.66 11.52 6.64
N PRO A 16 7.01 12.66 6.95
CA PRO A 16 6.81 13.10 8.34
C PRO A 16 6.16 12.06 9.26
N ASN A 17 5.18 11.31 8.73
CA ASN A 17 4.55 10.17 9.41
C ASN A 17 4.77 8.91 8.55
N PRO A 18 5.72 8.01 8.88
CA PRO A 18 6.16 6.91 8.03
C PRO A 18 5.15 5.75 7.97
N VAL A 19 3.94 6.04 7.52
CA VAL A 19 2.85 5.08 7.34
C VAL A 19 2.81 4.63 5.88
N GLY A 20 3.03 3.33 5.68
CA GLY A 20 2.79 2.64 4.41
C GLY A 20 1.31 2.25 4.25
N LEU A 21 0.85 2.14 3.00
CA LEU A 21 -0.49 1.67 2.68
C LEU A 21 -0.39 0.64 1.56
N HIS A 22 -0.96 -0.53 1.82
CA HIS A 22 -0.89 -1.69 0.94
C HIS A 22 -2.28 -2.26 0.75
N VAL A 23 -2.66 -2.53 -0.49
CA VAL A 23 -3.76 -3.44 -0.79
C VAL A 23 -3.13 -4.82 -0.92
N ALA A 24 -3.45 -5.71 0.01
CA ALA A 24 -2.91 -7.06 0.05
C ALA A 24 -4.03 -8.07 -0.19
N LYS A 25 -3.73 -9.13 -0.94
CA LYS A 25 -4.65 -10.24 -1.11
C LYS A 25 -4.58 -11.14 0.12
N LEU A 26 -5.73 -11.36 0.75
CA LEU A 26 -5.87 -12.38 1.79
C LEU A 26 -5.71 -13.78 1.16
N VAL A 27 -4.79 -14.57 1.70
CA VAL A 27 -4.51 -15.94 1.24
C VAL A 27 -5.13 -16.96 2.18
N ALA A 28 -4.96 -16.77 3.49
CA ALA A 28 -5.50 -17.66 4.52
C ALA A 28 -5.69 -16.94 5.86
N LEU A 29 -6.48 -17.54 6.74
CA LEU A 29 -6.70 -17.10 8.12
C LEU A 29 -6.49 -18.27 9.07
N ASP A 30 -5.61 -18.08 10.05
CA ASP A 30 -5.48 -18.95 11.20
C ASP A 30 -6.05 -18.22 12.41
N ILE A 31 -7.29 -18.53 12.75
CA ILE A 31 -8.03 -17.86 13.82
C ILE A 31 -7.49 -18.25 15.20
N GLU A 32 -7.00 -19.49 15.36
CA GLU A 32 -6.49 -19.97 16.65
C GLU A 32 -5.14 -19.31 16.98
N ALA A 33 -4.25 -19.17 15.99
CA ALA A 33 -2.98 -18.49 16.17
C ALA A 33 -3.08 -16.95 16.03
N GLY A 34 -4.23 -16.43 15.60
CA GLY A 34 -4.42 -15.00 15.32
C GLY A 34 -3.56 -14.50 14.16
N ARG A 35 -3.35 -15.31 13.12
CA ARG A 35 -2.50 -14.99 11.97
C ARG A 35 -3.30 -14.78 10.70
N ILE A 36 -2.88 -13.78 9.93
CA ILE A 36 -3.41 -13.46 8.61
C ILE A 36 -2.28 -13.71 7.61
N GLU A 37 -2.50 -14.62 6.67
CA GLU A 37 -1.57 -14.85 5.58
C GLU A 37 -1.99 -14.01 4.39
N ILE A 38 -1.05 -13.23 3.86
CA ILE A 38 -1.26 -12.34 2.72
C ILE A 38 -0.28 -12.69 1.61
N ASP A 39 -0.64 -12.33 0.38
CA ASP A 39 0.29 -12.36 -0.75
C ASP A 39 1.41 -11.33 -0.54
N ALA A 40 2.50 -11.45 -1.30
CA ALA A 40 3.71 -10.66 -1.11
C ALA A 40 3.45 -9.15 -1.23
N ILE A 41 3.98 -8.40 -0.26
CA ILE A 41 4.05 -6.93 -0.23
C ILE A 41 5.48 -6.48 0.06
N ASP A 42 5.81 -5.22 -0.19
CA ASP A 42 7.14 -4.63 -0.05
C ASP A 42 7.42 -4.10 1.36
N LEU A 43 7.33 -4.99 2.36
CA LEU A 43 7.67 -4.68 3.75
C LEU A 43 8.87 -5.50 4.23
N LEU A 44 9.61 -4.94 5.19
CA LEU A 44 10.63 -5.68 5.92
C LEU A 44 9.97 -6.56 7.00
N ASP A 45 10.58 -7.68 7.31
CA ASP A 45 10.16 -8.50 8.46
C ASP A 45 10.17 -7.69 9.76
N GLY A 46 9.16 -7.92 10.61
CA GLY A 46 8.96 -7.17 11.84
C GLY A 46 8.43 -5.73 11.67
N THR A 47 8.09 -5.29 10.45
CA THR A 47 7.43 -3.98 10.25
C THR A 47 6.12 -3.92 11.04
N PRO A 48 5.92 -2.92 11.93
CA PRO A 48 4.71 -2.84 12.74
C PRO A 48 3.45 -2.62 11.91
N VAL A 49 2.42 -3.40 12.19
CA VAL A 49 1.07 -3.19 11.65
C VAL A 49 0.32 -2.22 12.56
N ILE A 50 -0.27 -1.17 11.98
CA ILE A 50 -1.03 -0.16 12.73
C ILE A 50 -2.55 -0.26 12.53
N ASP A 51 -3.00 -0.83 11.42
CA ASP A 51 -4.41 -0.90 11.04
C ASP A 51 -4.63 -1.97 9.96
N ILE A 52 -5.84 -2.53 9.92
CA ILE A 52 -6.30 -3.49 8.91
C ILE A 52 -7.75 -3.15 8.56
N LYS A 53 -8.05 -3.00 7.27
CA LYS A 53 -9.40 -2.71 6.78
C LYS A 53 -9.77 -3.61 5.60
N PRO A 54 -11.05 -4.01 5.47
CA PRO A 54 -11.51 -4.70 4.27
C PRO A 54 -11.40 -3.75 3.06
N TYR A 55 -10.96 -4.30 1.93
CA TYR A 55 -10.97 -3.59 0.65
C TYR A 55 -12.37 -3.69 0.02
N TYR A 56 -12.96 -2.54 -0.27
CA TYR A 56 -14.22 -2.46 -1.01
C TYR A 56 -13.99 -1.78 -2.34
N ALA A 57 -14.13 -2.52 -3.44
CA ALA A 57 -13.92 -1.98 -4.79
C ALA A 57 -14.80 -0.75 -5.08
N SER A 58 -16.00 -0.66 -4.48
CA SER A 58 -16.89 0.50 -4.63
C SER A 58 -16.37 1.79 -3.98
N VAL A 59 -15.37 1.71 -3.09
CA VAL A 59 -14.83 2.84 -2.32
C VAL A 59 -13.34 3.05 -2.65
N ASP A 60 -12.59 1.97 -2.76
CA ASP A 60 -11.13 2.01 -2.83
C ASP A 60 -10.59 1.90 -4.26
N ALA A 61 -11.39 1.40 -5.22
CA ALA A 61 -10.95 1.25 -6.61
C ALA A 61 -11.19 2.54 -7.40
N PHE A 62 -10.14 3.00 -8.08
CA PHE A 62 -10.20 4.06 -9.08
C PHE A 62 -9.55 3.54 -10.38
N PRO A 63 -10.26 2.70 -11.17
CA PRO A 63 -9.71 2.05 -12.36
C PRO A 63 -9.17 3.04 -13.41
N GLU A 64 -9.70 4.26 -13.41
CA GLU A 64 -9.34 5.36 -14.31
C GLU A 64 -8.17 6.23 -13.81
N ALA A 65 -7.58 5.91 -12.66
CA ALA A 65 -6.48 6.70 -12.11
C ALA A 65 -5.23 6.66 -13.01
N THR A 66 -4.72 7.85 -13.37
CA THR A 66 -3.53 8.02 -14.22
C THR A 66 -2.46 8.87 -13.55
N ILE A 67 -1.22 8.73 -14.00
CA ILE A 67 -0.07 9.56 -13.63
C ILE A 67 0.26 10.47 -14.82
N ALA A 68 -0.06 11.76 -14.69
CA ALA A 68 0.27 12.78 -15.68
C ALA A 68 1.76 12.73 -16.08
N GLY A 69 2.03 12.73 -17.38
CA GLY A 69 3.35 12.63 -17.98
C GLY A 69 3.96 11.22 -18.03
N ARG A 70 3.38 10.23 -17.34
CA ARG A 70 3.81 8.81 -17.44
C ARG A 70 2.88 8.01 -18.35
N ASP A 71 1.59 8.26 -18.25
CA ASP A 71 0.55 7.49 -18.93
C ASP A 71 0.03 8.17 -20.22
N ASP A 72 0.56 9.36 -20.56
CA ASP A 72 0.22 10.14 -21.77
C ASP A 72 0.93 9.61 -23.05
N LYS A 73 1.38 8.36 -23.06
CA LYS A 73 2.07 7.71 -24.19
C LYS A 73 1.21 6.67 -24.89
#